data_AF-A0AAV6TFG4-F1
#
_entry.id   AF-A0AAV6TFG4-F1
#
_cell.length_a   1.000
_cell.length_b   1.000
_cell.length_c   1.000
_cell.angle_alpha   90.00
_cell.angle_beta   90.00
_cell.angle_gamma   90.00
#
_symmetry.space_group_name_H-M   'P 1'
#
loop_
_entity.id
_entity.type
_entity.pdbx_description
1 polymer ?
#
loop_
_entity_poly.entity_id
_entity_poly.type
_entity_poly.pdbx_seq_one_letter_code
_entity_poly.pdbx_strand_id
1 'polypeptide(L)'
;LKEDLAVVAWTFGQFHIVTALWFGINLSIVFMLYPTFRFWATTRTFVKKQSLYDSIFCTLFVIYQLALLLIPARVIVTFNLPPVSSFTVLAEQSRLIMKTHAFVRENAARALRYKPHQDGDKEDSKPCPEVGKLMYFLFAPTLVYRDNYPRTPYIRWSYVAWNFLQVLCCIVGAYIPCTYFIVDTFNRVGIEPIPMVSFVATLAGSIFAGGILMFLVFYGMFHCWLNAFAEMLQFGDRMFYDDWWNCTSFAKYYRSWNMVVYDWLYSYIYRDMYL
;
A
#
# COMPACT_ATOMS: atom_id res chain seq x y z
N LEU A 1 14.54 28.50 -9.39
CA LEU A 1 14.10 27.49 -10.39
C LEU A 1 15.13 26.41 -10.69
N LYS A 2 16.36 26.73 -11.14
CA LYS A 2 17.37 25.67 -11.43
C LYS A 2 17.79 24.91 -10.17
N GLU A 3 18.05 25.62 -9.08
CA GLU A 3 18.37 25.01 -7.78
C GLU A 3 17.17 24.23 -7.21
N ASP A 4 15.97 24.80 -7.32
CA ASP A 4 14.73 24.15 -6.92
C ASP A 4 14.48 22.82 -7.63
N LEU A 5 14.67 22.80 -8.96
CA LEU A 5 14.56 21.59 -9.78
C LEU A 5 15.68 20.58 -9.46
N ALA A 6 16.86 21.05 -9.05
CA ALA A 6 17.95 20.16 -8.64
C ALA A 6 17.63 19.45 -7.33
N VAL A 7 17.00 20.13 -6.36
CA VAL A 7 16.53 19.51 -5.11
C VAL A 7 15.49 18.44 -5.41
N VAL A 8 14.50 18.75 -6.27
CA VAL A 8 13.50 17.76 -6.69
C VAL A 8 14.18 16.57 -7.39
N ALA A 9 15.05 16.81 -8.37
CA ALA A 9 15.76 15.75 -9.08
C ALA A 9 16.62 14.87 -8.15
N TRP A 10 17.26 15.48 -7.14
CA TRP A 10 18.03 14.75 -6.13
C TRP A 10 17.12 13.88 -5.24
N THR A 11 16.00 14.42 -4.77
CA THR A 11 15.06 13.67 -3.92
C THR A 11 14.42 12.47 -4.61
N PHE A 12 14.17 12.57 -5.93
CA PHE A 12 13.69 11.47 -6.78
C PHE A 12 14.84 10.69 -7.47
N GLY A 13 16.07 10.85 -6.98
CA GLY A 13 17.26 10.22 -7.54
C GLY A 13 17.18 8.69 -7.52
N GLN A 14 18.01 8.05 -8.35
CA GLN A 14 18.12 6.59 -8.49
C GLN A 14 16.79 5.90 -8.86
N PHE A 15 15.92 6.57 -9.61
CA PHE A 15 14.62 6.06 -10.04
C PHE A 15 14.68 4.67 -10.70
N HIS A 16 15.73 4.39 -11.48
CA HIS A 16 15.93 3.08 -12.12
C HIS A 16 15.97 1.92 -11.12
N ILE A 17 16.61 2.11 -9.96
CA ILE A 17 16.67 1.10 -8.89
C ILE A 17 15.28 0.90 -8.27
N VAL A 18 14.59 2.00 -7.98
CA VAL A 18 13.22 1.99 -7.43
C VAL A 18 12.29 1.22 -8.36
N THR A 19 12.32 1.52 -9.66
CA THR A 19 11.50 0.81 -10.65
C THR A 19 11.88 -0.66 -10.79
N ALA A 20 13.17 -0.98 -10.84
CA ALA A 20 13.62 -2.36 -10.97
C ALA A 20 13.19 -3.21 -9.76
N LEU A 21 13.31 -2.65 -8.55
CA LEU A 21 12.85 -3.30 -7.32
C LEU A 21 11.34 -3.48 -7.31
N TRP A 22 10.58 -2.44 -7.68
CA TRP A 22 9.13 -2.49 -7.75
C TRP A 22 8.64 -3.56 -8.75
N PHE A 23 9.21 -3.59 -9.96
CA PHE A 23 8.90 -4.64 -10.94
C PHE A 23 9.31 -6.01 -10.42
N GLY A 24 10.49 -6.16 -9.81
CA GLY A 24 10.96 -7.42 -9.26
C GLY A 24 10.02 -8.01 -8.20
N ILE A 25 9.49 -7.17 -7.29
CA ILE A 25 8.54 -7.62 -6.27
C ILE A 25 7.19 -8.00 -6.89
N ASN A 26 6.67 -7.22 -7.85
CA ASN A 26 5.41 -7.59 -8.50
C ASN A 26 5.55 -8.89 -9.31
N LEU A 27 6.69 -9.09 -9.99
CA LEU A 27 6.99 -10.33 -10.69
C LEU A 27 7.13 -11.51 -9.72
N SER A 28 7.78 -11.33 -8.56
CA SER A 28 7.88 -12.42 -7.57
C SER A 28 6.51 -12.84 -7.04
N ILE A 29 5.56 -11.91 -6.86
CA ILE A 29 4.19 -12.25 -6.46
C ILE A 29 3.49 -13.10 -7.52
N VAL A 30 3.64 -12.73 -8.79
CA VAL A 30 2.96 -13.40 -9.91
C VAL A 30 3.60 -14.75 -10.24
N PHE A 31 4.93 -14.85 -10.20
CA PHE A 31 5.66 -16.03 -10.67
C PHE A 31 6.16 -16.95 -9.56
N MET A 32 6.26 -16.47 -8.31
CA MET A 32 6.60 -17.31 -7.16
C MET A 32 5.38 -17.56 -6.27
N LEU A 33 4.78 -16.51 -5.70
CA LEU A 33 3.72 -16.68 -4.71
C LEU A 33 2.48 -17.37 -5.30
N TYR A 34 1.97 -16.89 -6.45
CA TYR A 34 0.75 -17.43 -7.04
C TYR A 34 0.89 -18.92 -7.47
N PRO A 35 1.95 -19.34 -8.19
CA PRO A 35 2.13 -20.74 -8.55
C PRO A 35 2.32 -21.64 -7.33
N THR A 36 3.07 -21.21 -6.31
CA THR A 36 3.22 -21.96 -5.06
C THR A 36 1.88 -22.13 -4.33
N PHE A 37 1.09 -21.06 -4.23
CA PHE A 37 -0.26 -21.12 -3.64
C PHE A 37 -1.18 -22.05 -4.44
N ARG A 38 -1.20 -21.91 -5.77
CA ARG A 38 -2.01 -22.75 -6.67
C ARG A 38 -1.62 -24.22 -6.54
N PHE A 39 -0.33 -24.52 -6.55
CA PHE A 39 0.19 -25.88 -6.41
C PHE A 39 -0.20 -26.50 -5.06
N TRP A 40 -0.06 -25.74 -3.97
CA TRP A 40 -0.51 -26.17 -2.65
C TRP A 40 -2.02 -26.46 -2.65
N ALA A 41 -2.83 -25.51 -3.11
CA ALA A 41 -4.29 -25.62 -3.09
C ALA A 41 -4.82 -26.81 -3.91
N THR A 42 -4.22 -27.12 -5.07
CA THR A 42 -4.66 -28.24 -5.92
C THR A 42 -4.15 -29.59 -5.44
N THR A 43 -2.92 -29.65 -4.93
CA THR A 43 -2.27 -30.93 -4.58
C THR A 43 -2.71 -31.42 -3.21
N ARG A 44 -3.20 -30.52 -2.35
CA ARG A 44 -3.62 -30.81 -0.97
C ARG A 44 -4.57 -32.00 -0.84
N THR A 45 -5.54 -32.15 -1.75
CA THR A 45 -6.54 -33.24 -1.70
C THR A 45 -5.96 -34.61 -1.97
N PHE A 46 -4.81 -34.69 -2.66
CA PHE A 46 -4.14 -35.95 -3.00
C PHE A 46 -3.14 -36.42 -1.93
N VAL A 47 -2.78 -35.54 -0.99
CA VAL A 47 -1.76 -35.82 0.03
C VAL A 47 -2.40 -36.44 1.27
N LYS A 48 -1.89 -37.61 1.70
CA LYS A 48 -2.38 -38.31 2.91
C LYS A 48 -2.14 -37.52 4.21
N LYS A 49 -1.00 -36.84 4.35
CA LYS A 49 -0.64 -36.03 5.53
C LYS A 49 -0.87 -34.53 5.27
N GLN A 50 -2.13 -34.10 5.28
CA GLN A 50 -2.51 -32.72 4.99
C GLN A 50 -1.89 -31.71 5.97
N SER A 51 -1.88 -32.00 7.27
CA SER A 51 -1.33 -31.09 8.29
C SER A 51 0.15 -30.75 8.09
N LEU A 52 0.98 -31.73 7.70
CA LEU A 52 2.40 -31.49 7.41
C LEU A 52 2.56 -30.62 6.16
N TYR A 53 1.78 -30.89 5.12
CA TYR A 53 1.81 -30.14 3.87
C TYR A 53 1.38 -28.67 4.06
N ASP A 54 0.33 -28.45 4.85
CA ASP A 54 -0.17 -27.12 5.22
C ASP A 54 0.88 -26.35 6.06
N SER A 55 1.61 -27.05 6.94
CA SER A 55 2.69 -26.47 7.76
C SER A 55 3.91 -26.06 6.93
N ILE A 56 4.29 -26.88 5.95
CA ILE A 56 5.37 -26.56 5.00
C ILE A 56 5.00 -25.32 4.19
N PHE A 57 3.79 -25.26 3.64
CA PHE A 57 3.33 -24.09 2.89
C PHE A 57 3.31 -22.83 3.75
N CYS A 58 2.78 -22.91 4.98
CA CYS A 58 2.79 -21.80 5.92
C CYS A 58 4.20 -21.29 6.21
N THR A 59 5.15 -22.21 6.45
CA THR A 59 6.55 -21.86 6.72
C THR A 59 7.20 -21.16 5.51
N LEU A 60 7.00 -21.69 4.30
CA LEU A 60 7.49 -21.06 3.07
C LEU A 60 6.89 -19.67 2.86
N PHE A 61 5.60 -19.49 3.15
CA PHE A 61 4.94 -18.20 3.06
C PHE A 61 5.48 -17.18 4.07
N VAL A 62 5.72 -17.60 5.32
CA VAL A 62 6.34 -16.73 6.33
C VAL A 62 7.74 -16.30 5.90
N ILE A 63 8.56 -17.22 5.38
CA ILE A 63 9.88 -16.90 4.83
C ILE A 63 9.76 -15.89 3.69
N TYR A 64 8.79 -16.08 2.79
CA TYR A 64 8.53 -15.16 1.69
C TYR A 64 8.14 -13.76 2.18
N GLN A 65 7.26 -13.65 3.19
CA GLN A 65 6.90 -12.36 3.80
C GLN A 65 8.09 -11.67 4.47
N LEU A 66 8.94 -12.42 5.17
CA LEU A 66 10.16 -11.89 5.76
C LEU A 66 11.15 -11.42 4.68
N ALA A 67 11.25 -12.14 3.56
CA ALA A 67 12.06 -11.72 2.43
C ALA A 67 11.54 -10.41 1.81
N LEU A 68 10.22 -10.29 1.62
CA LEU A 68 9.58 -9.04 1.18
C LEU A 68 9.80 -7.89 2.16
N LEU A 69 9.93 -8.16 3.46
CA LEU A 69 10.24 -7.15 4.47
C LEU A 69 11.73 -6.71 4.45
N LEU A 70 12.64 -7.65 4.30
CA LEU A 70 14.08 -7.40 4.48
C LEU A 70 14.79 -6.96 3.20
N ILE A 71 14.41 -7.47 2.03
CA ILE A 71 15.10 -7.18 0.77
C ILE A 71 15.03 -5.69 0.41
N PRO A 72 13.84 -5.04 0.36
CA PRO A 72 13.76 -3.61 0.01
C PRO A 72 14.50 -2.73 1.01
N ALA A 73 14.40 -3.03 2.31
CA ALA A 73 15.12 -2.30 3.36
C ALA A 73 16.65 -2.40 3.19
N ARG A 74 17.18 -3.57 2.84
CA ARG A 74 18.61 -3.75 2.55
C ARG A 74 19.06 -3.02 1.28
N VAL A 75 18.21 -2.97 0.24
CA VAL A 75 18.50 -2.21 -0.98
C VAL A 75 18.59 -0.72 -0.68
N ILE A 76 17.65 -0.18 0.12
CA ILE A 76 17.66 1.23 0.52
C ILE A 76 18.98 1.62 1.20
N VAL A 77 19.44 0.81 2.16
CA VAL A 77 20.67 1.08 2.92
C VAL A 77 21.92 0.88 2.06
N THR A 78 21.97 -0.19 1.26
CA THR A 78 23.16 -0.50 0.43
C THR A 78 23.37 0.53 -0.68
N PHE A 79 22.31 0.97 -1.33
CA PHE A 79 22.39 1.93 -2.45
C PHE A 79 22.27 3.40 -2.01
N ASN A 80 22.08 3.65 -0.70
CA ASN A 80 21.87 4.98 -0.11
C ASN A 80 20.79 5.77 -0.88
N LEU A 81 19.60 5.18 -0.99
CA LEU A 81 18.50 5.79 -1.73
C LEU A 81 18.09 7.14 -1.11
N PRO A 82 17.82 8.18 -1.94
CA PRO A 82 17.32 9.46 -1.45
C PRO A 82 15.99 9.31 -0.65
N PRO A 83 15.61 10.30 0.19
CA PRO A 83 14.48 10.16 1.10
C PRO A 83 13.15 9.82 0.43
N VAL A 84 12.80 10.49 -0.67
CA VAL A 84 11.52 10.28 -1.37
C VAL A 84 11.50 8.95 -2.11
N SER A 85 12.60 8.59 -2.78
CA SER A 85 12.78 7.26 -3.38
C SER A 85 12.66 6.13 -2.34
N SER A 86 13.31 6.30 -1.18
CA SER A 86 13.22 5.35 -0.06
C SER A 86 11.80 5.23 0.49
N PHE A 87 11.12 6.35 0.73
CA PHE A 87 9.73 6.36 1.17
C PHE A 87 8.81 5.64 0.18
N THR A 88 8.99 5.88 -1.12
CA THR A 88 8.20 5.23 -2.17
C THR A 88 8.38 3.71 -2.16
N VAL A 89 9.62 3.23 -2.03
CA VAL A 89 9.93 1.80 -1.92
C VAL A 89 9.28 1.18 -0.68
N LEU A 90 9.42 1.82 0.49
CA LEU A 90 8.85 1.32 1.74
C LEU A 90 7.32 1.31 1.71
N ALA A 91 6.70 2.36 1.16
CA ALA A 91 5.24 2.44 1.02
C ALA A 91 4.70 1.33 0.11
N GLU A 92 5.32 1.12 -1.05
CA GLU A 92 4.95 0.05 -1.97
C GLU A 92 5.21 -1.33 -1.38
N GLN A 93 6.31 -1.50 -0.66
CA GLN A 93 6.61 -2.73 0.06
C GLN A 93 5.52 -3.06 1.10
N SER A 94 5.15 -2.11 1.96
CA SER A 94 4.09 -2.31 2.96
C SER A 94 2.77 -2.66 2.28
N ARG A 95 2.41 -1.96 1.19
CA ARG A 95 1.22 -2.23 0.39
C ARG A 95 1.20 -3.67 -0.13
N LEU A 96 2.30 -4.14 -0.71
CA LEU A 96 2.40 -5.48 -1.29
C LEU A 96 2.43 -6.58 -0.23
N ILE A 97 3.04 -6.35 0.93
CA ILE A 97 2.97 -7.28 2.09
C ILE A 97 1.51 -7.44 2.53
N MET A 98 0.79 -6.34 2.74
CA MET A 98 -0.62 -6.38 3.14
C MET A 98 -1.48 -7.12 2.10
N LYS A 99 -1.27 -6.84 0.81
CA LYS A 99 -2.02 -7.51 -0.28
C LYS A 99 -1.71 -9.00 -0.38
N THR A 100 -0.45 -9.39 -0.33
CA THR A 100 -0.07 -10.81 -0.40
C THR A 100 -0.60 -11.60 0.80
N HIS A 101 -0.60 -10.99 2.00
CA HIS A 101 -1.24 -11.55 3.18
C HIS A 101 -2.75 -11.72 2.99
N ALA A 102 -3.45 -10.67 2.57
CA ALA A 102 -4.89 -10.72 2.32
C ALA A 102 -5.27 -11.78 1.29
N PHE A 103 -4.52 -11.87 0.18
CA PHE A 103 -4.74 -12.85 -0.87
C PHE A 103 -4.60 -14.29 -0.34
N VAL A 104 -3.52 -14.60 0.37
CA VAL A 104 -3.32 -15.96 0.91
C VAL A 104 -4.34 -16.27 1.99
N ARG A 105 -4.62 -15.34 2.90
CA ARG A 105 -5.53 -15.57 4.04
C ARG A 105 -6.98 -15.86 3.62
N GLU A 106 -7.50 -15.13 2.63
CA GLU A 106 -8.85 -15.33 2.09
C GLU A 106 -8.94 -16.63 1.28
N ASN A 107 -7.98 -16.87 0.40
CA ASN A 107 -8.01 -18.04 -0.46
C ASN A 107 -7.61 -19.34 0.26
N ALA A 108 -6.79 -19.28 1.32
CA ALA A 108 -6.47 -20.44 2.13
C ALA A 108 -7.71 -20.99 2.84
N ALA A 109 -8.56 -20.12 3.40
CA ALA A 109 -9.83 -20.52 4.01
C ALA A 109 -10.74 -21.26 3.01
N ARG A 110 -10.75 -20.80 1.75
CA ARG A 110 -11.45 -21.48 0.65
C ARG A 110 -10.84 -22.84 0.31
N ALA A 111 -9.53 -22.89 0.11
CA ALA A 111 -8.81 -24.12 -0.23
C ALA A 111 -8.96 -25.22 0.85
N LEU A 112 -9.03 -24.82 2.12
CA LEU A 112 -9.26 -25.74 3.26
C LEU A 112 -10.68 -26.31 3.28
N ARG A 113 -11.68 -25.52 2.84
CA ARG A 113 -13.10 -25.94 2.78
C ARG A 113 -13.45 -26.72 1.52
N TYR A 114 -12.60 -26.69 0.50
CA TYR A 114 -12.83 -27.35 -0.77
C TYR A 114 -12.92 -28.87 -0.62
N LYS A 115 -13.98 -29.46 -1.18
CA LYS A 115 -14.20 -30.92 -1.27
C LYS A 115 -14.39 -31.30 -2.75
N PRO A 116 -13.67 -32.31 -3.27
CA PRO A 116 -13.89 -32.79 -4.64
C PRO A 116 -15.33 -33.32 -4.81
N HIS A 117 -16.00 -32.94 -5.91
CA HIS A 117 -17.30 -33.45 -6.34
C HIS A 117 -18.46 -33.25 -5.33
N GLN A 118 -18.81 -32.01 -5.00
CA GLN A 118 -20.11 -31.71 -4.38
C GLN A 118 -21.16 -31.49 -5.47
N ASP A 119 -22.33 -32.14 -5.34
CA ASP A 119 -23.47 -31.97 -6.25
C ASP A 119 -23.91 -30.50 -6.30
N GLY A 120 -23.77 -29.87 -7.48
CA GLY A 120 -24.14 -28.47 -7.71
C GLY A 120 -22.97 -27.53 -8.05
N ASP A 121 -22.00 -28.00 -8.86
CA ASP A 121 -20.83 -27.25 -9.32
C ASP A 121 -21.21 -25.89 -9.95
N LYS A 122 -21.24 -24.85 -9.11
CA LYS A 122 -21.08 -23.47 -9.56
C LYS A 122 -19.59 -23.25 -9.82
N GLU A 123 -19.24 -22.53 -10.89
CA GLU A 123 -17.85 -22.20 -11.28
C GLU A 123 -17.00 -21.58 -10.14
N ASP A 124 -17.65 -21.08 -9.08
CA ASP A 124 -17.06 -20.62 -7.82
C ASP A 124 -16.43 -21.73 -6.94
N SER A 125 -16.54 -23.00 -7.31
CA SER A 125 -16.01 -24.13 -6.54
C SER A 125 -14.49 -24.33 -6.66
N LYS A 126 -13.78 -23.58 -7.52
CA LYS A 126 -12.33 -23.78 -7.70
C LYS A 126 -11.54 -23.43 -6.42
N PRO A 127 -10.55 -24.24 -6.01
CA PRO A 127 -9.77 -24.02 -4.79
C PRO A 127 -8.81 -22.82 -4.88
N CYS A 128 -8.52 -22.32 -6.08
CA CYS A 128 -7.63 -21.20 -6.32
C CYS A 128 -8.26 -20.23 -7.34
N PRO A 129 -8.17 -18.91 -7.11
CA PRO A 129 -8.64 -17.92 -8.08
C PRO A 129 -7.75 -17.85 -9.33
N GLU A 130 -8.29 -17.27 -10.39
CA GLU A 130 -7.54 -17.03 -11.62
C GLU A 130 -6.48 -15.93 -11.44
N VAL A 131 -5.38 -16.03 -12.18
CA VAL A 131 -4.29 -15.02 -12.17
C VAL A 131 -4.83 -13.62 -12.44
N GLY A 132 -5.83 -13.50 -13.34
CA GLY A 132 -6.43 -12.21 -13.68
C GLY A 132 -7.05 -11.50 -12.47
N LYS A 133 -7.66 -12.25 -11.54
CA LYS A 133 -8.23 -11.69 -10.30
C LYS A 133 -7.14 -11.20 -9.36
N LEU A 134 -6.03 -11.94 -9.25
CA LEU A 134 -4.86 -11.50 -8.50
C LEU A 134 -4.26 -10.22 -9.11
N MET A 135 -4.03 -10.19 -10.42
CA MET A 135 -3.47 -9.03 -11.11
C MET A 135 -4.33 -7.79 -10.91
N TYR A 136 -5.65 -7.92 -11.06
CA TYR A 136 -6.58 -6.83 -10.78
C TYR A 136 -6.47 -6.35 -9.33
N PHE A 137 -6.46 -7.28 -8.37
CA PHE A 137 -6.32 -6.95 -6.95
C PHE A 137 -4.99 -6.26 -6.63
N LEU A 138 -3.88 -6.64 -7.28
CA LEU A 138 -2.59 -5.98 -7.05
C LEU A 138 -2.64 -4.49 -7.35
N PHE A 139 -3.41 -4.04 -8.34
CA PHE A 139 -3.54 -2.62 -8.68
C PHE A 139 -4.77 -1.95 -8.06
N ALA A 140 -5.80 -2.70 -7.66
CA ALA A 140 -7.02 -2.15 -7.06
C ALA A 140 -6.72 -1.29 -5.81
N PRO A 141 -7.42 -0.17 -5.59
CA PRO A 141 -7.20 0.73 -4.44
C PRO A 141 -7.84 0.19 -3.16
N THR A 142 -7.67 -1.10 -2.88
CA THR A 142 -8.12 -1.78 -1.66
C THR A 142 -7.07 -2.78 -1.20
N LEU A 143 -7.06 -3.08 0.09
CA LEU A 143 -6.18 -4.08 0.70
C LEU A 143 -6.93 -5.36 1.07
N VAL A 144 -8.27 -5.37 1.00
CA VAL A 144 -9.09 -6.55 1.30
C VAL A 144 -9.34 -7.33 0.00
N TYR A 145 -8.94 -8.60 -0.03
CA TYR A 145 -9.11 -9.45 -1.20
C TYR A 145 -10.56 -9.95 -1.33
N ARG A 146 -11.15 -9.78 -2.51
CA ARG A 146 -12.43 -10.38 -2.93
C ARG A 146 -12.32 -10.79 -4.39
N ASP A 147 -13.03 -11.84 -4.76
CA ASP A 147 -13.02 -12.30 -6.16
C ASP A 147 -13.75 -11.35 -7.11
N ASN A 148 -14.84 -10.78 -6.62
CA ASN A 148 -15.71 -9.90 -7.38
C ASN A 148 -15.88 -8.60 -6.58
N TYR A 149 -15.46 -7.50 -7.19
CA TYR A 149 -15.63 -6.15 -6.66
C TYR A 149 -16.78 -5.45 -7.40
N PRO A 150 -17.50 -4.52 -6.77
CA PRO A 150 -18.44 -3.67 -7.49
C PRO A 150 -17.68 -2.89 -8.57
N ARG A 151 -18.19 -2.88 -9.80
CA ARG A 151 -17.55 -2.25 -10.95
C ARG A 151 -18.38 -1.12 -11.54
N THR A 152 -17.72 -0.09 -12.04
CA THR A 152 -18.36 0.98 -12.81
C THR A 152 -18.53 0.58 -14.28
N PRO A 153 -19.62 0.99 -14.95
CA PRO A 153 -19.92 0.54 -16.32
C PRO A 153 -18.94 1.06 -17.37
N TYR A 154 -18.36 2.24 -17.18
CA TYR A 154 -17.42 2.87 -18.10
C TYR A 154 -16.34 3.66 -17.34
N ILE A 155 -15.25 3.99 -18.04
CA ILE A 155 -14.13 4.79 -17.52
C ILE A 155 -14.29 6.23 -18.02
N ARG A 156 -14.33 7.20 -17.11
CA ARG A 156 -14.32 8.63 -17.42
C ARG A 156 -12.88 9.16 -17.43
N TRP A 157 -12.24 9.12 -18.60
CA TRP A 157 -10.85 9.59 -18.76
C TRP A 157 -10.63 11.05 -18.39
N SER A 158 -11.63 11.92 -18.57
CA SER A 158 -11.57 13.32 -18.10
C SER A 158 -11.43 13.41 -16.58
N TYR A 159 -12.18 12.58 -15.84
CA TYR A 159 -12.09 12.48 -14.39
C TYR A 159 -10.72 11.94 -13.95
N VAL A 160 -10.20 10.92 -14.63
CA VAL A 160 -8.85 10.37 -14.37
C VAL A 160 -7.78 11.44 -14.57
N ALA A 161 -7.78 12.11 -15.73
CA ALA A 161 -6.80 13.15 -16.05
C ALA A 161 -6.86 14.32 -15.06
N TRP A 162 -8.07 14.73 -14.66
CA TRP A 162 -8.28 15.79 -13.68
C TRP A 162 -7.71 15.43 -12.30
N ASN A 163 -7.96 14.20 -11.82
CA ASN A 163 -7.38 13.74 -10.56
C ASN A 163 -5.85 13.66 -10.62
N PHE A 164 -5.26 13.17 -11.72
CA PHE A 164 -3.80 13.16 -11.87
C PHE A 164 -3.20 14.57 -11.92
N LEU A 165 -3.87 15.52 -12.55
CA LEU A 165 -3.47 16.92 -12.52
C LEU A 165 -3.49 17.47 -11.09
N GLN A 166 -4.53 17.17 -10.32
CA GLN A 166 -4.60 17.54 -8.90
C GLN A 166 -3.47 16.91 -8.08
N VAL A 167 -3.13 15.64 -8.31
CA VAL A 167 -1.96 15.00 -7.66
C VAL A 167 -0.68 15.77 -7.98
N LEU A 168 -0.46 16.14 -9.24
CA LEU A 168 0.71 16.93 -9.63
C LEU A 168 0.72 18.30 -8.93
N CYS A 169 -0.44 18.97 -8.85
CA CYS A 169 -0.60 20.21 -8.11
C CYS A 169 -0.31 20.04 -6.61
N CYS A 170 -0.71 18.92 -5.99
CA CYS A 170 -0.38 18.63 -4.59
C CYS A 170 1.12 18.38 -4.39
N ILE A 171 1.79 17.70 -5.31
CA ILE A 171 3.25 17.47 -5.23
C ILE A 171 4.01 18.80 -5.34
N VAL A 172 3.67 19.63 -6.32
CA VAL A 172 4.25 20.98 -6.48
C VAL A 172 3.88 21.88 -5.31
N GLY A 173 2.65 21.80 -4.81
CA GLY A 173 2.19 22.52 -3.64
C GLY A 173 2.92 22.12 -2.36
N ALA A 174 3.25 20.84 -2.21
CA ALA A 174 4.01 20.30 -1.06
C ALA A 174 5.50 20.68 -1.12
N TYR A 175 6.04 20.95 -2.31
CA TYR A 175 7.41 21.44 -2.47
C TYR A 175 7.62 22.79 -1.76
N ILE A 176 6.66 23.71 -1.85
CA ILE A 176 6.75 25.06 -1.25
C ILE A 176 6.97 25.01 0.28
N PRO A 177 6.12 24.35 1.11
CA PRO A 177 6.35 24.26 2.55
C PRO A 177 7.63 23.49 2.87
N CYS A 178 7.98 22.45 2.10
CA CYS A 178 9.22 21.71 2.32
C CYS A 178 10.47 22.56 2.12
N THR A 179 10.56 23.33 1.03
CA THR A 179 11.76 24.13 0.74
C THR A 179 11.81 25.41 1.55
N TYR A 180 10.72 26.18 1.60
CA TYR A 180 10.75 27.51 2.20
C TYR A 180 10.54 27.52 3.71
N PHE A 181 9.90 26.49 4.28
CA PHE A 181 9.68 26.42 5.72
C PHE A 181 10.57 25.37 6.36
N ILE A 182 10.59 24.13 5.85
CA ILE A 182 11.36 23.05 6.49
C ILE A 182 12.86 23.24 6.23
N VAL A 183 13.31 23.28 4.98
CA VAL A 183 14.75 23.34 4.68
C VAL A 183 15.38 24.63 5.24
N ASP A 184 14.72 25.78 5.09
CA ASP A 184 15.27 27.04 5.62
C ASP A 184 15.34 27.08 7.14
N THR A 185 14.31 26.57 7.84
CA THR A 185 14.30 26.56 9.31
C THR A 185 15.30 25.56 9.90
N PHE A 186 15.53 24.43 9.21
CA PHE A 186 16.35 23.34 9.73
C PHE A 186 17.78 23.29 9.17
N ASN A 187 18.16 24.18 8.24
CA ASN A 187 19.50 24.17 7.62
C ASN A 187 20.67 24.36 8.60
N ARG A 188 20.46 25.07 9.72
CA ARG A 188 21.46 25.38 10.75
C ARG A 188 21.35 24.50 11.99
N VAL A 189 20.35 23.63 12.05
CA VAL A 189 20.10 22.75 13.19
C VAL A 189 21.23 21.72 13.27
N GLY A 190 21.91 21.66 14.43
CA GLY A 190 23.05 20.77 14.67
C GLY A 190 24.43 21.42 14.51
N ILE A 191 24.49 22.67 14.04
CA ILE A 191 25.73 23.47 13.99
C ILE A 191 25.85 24.33 15.25
N GLU A 192 24.74 24.91 15.70
CA GLU A 192 24.66 25.79 16.86
C GLU A 192 23.72 25.21 17.93
N PRO A 193 24.02 25.41 19.24
CA PRO A 193 23.13 25.01 20.31
C PRO A 193 21.84 25.84 20.25
N ILE A 194 20.69 25.16 20.20
CA ILE A 194 19.39 25.83 20.06
C ILE A 194 18.88 26.24 21.45
N PRO A 195 18.70 27.54 21.74
CA PRO A 195 18.09 27.98 22.99
C PRO A 195 16.60 27.59 23.02
N MET A 196 16.07 27.31 24.22
CA MET A 196 14.67 26.85 24.40
C MET A 196 13.64 27.77 23.73
N VAL A 197 13.87 29.09 23.74
CA VAL A 197 12.97 30.06 23.10
C VAL A 197 12.92 29.87 21.59
N SER A 198 14.07 29.69 20.93
CA SER A 198 14.15 29.39 19.50
C SER A 198 13.54 28.03 19.18
N PHE A 199 13.73 27.03 20.05
CA PHE A 199 13.11 25.71 19.87
C PHE A 199 11.58 25.80 19.85
N VAL A 200 10.96 26.50 20.82
CA VAL A 200 9.51 26.68 20.87
C VAL A 200 9.00 27.48 19.66
N ALA A 201 9.72 28.50 19.23
CA ALA A 201 9.37 29.27 18.02
C ALA A 201 9.42 28.40 16.75
N THR A 202 10.47 27.59 16.59
CA THR A 202 10.60 26.62 15.48
C THR A 202 9.49 25.58 15.52
N LEU A 203 9.12 25.06 16.70
CA LEU A 203 8.02 24.12 16.85
C LEU A 203 6.69 24.74 16.40
N ALA A 204 6.39 25.96 16.84
CA ALA A 204 5.17 26.66 16.47
C ALA A 204 5.08 26.91 14.95
N GLY A 205 6.17 27.34 14.31
CA GLY A 205 6.22 27.49 12.85
C GLY A 205 6.08 26.16 12.09
N SER A 206 6.64 25.08 12.65
CA SER A 206 6.57 23.74 12.06
C SER A 206 5.16 23.15 12.10
N ILE A 207 4.32 23.50 13.08
CA ILE A 207 2.92 23.05 13.14
C ILE A 207 2.14 23.53 11.92
N PHE A 208 2.34 24.79 11.51
CA PHE A 208 1.66 25.35 10.34
C PHE A 208 2.10 24.66 9.04
N ALA A 209 3.41 24.56 8.81
CA ALA A 209 3.97 23.88 7.64
C ALA A 209 3.57 22.39 7.59
N GLY A 210 3.64 21.70 8.73
CA GLY A 210 3.24 20.31 8.89
C GLY A 210 1.75 20.09 8.65
N GLY A 211 0.89 21.01 9.12
CA GLY A 211 -0.55 20.97 8.87
C GLY A 211 -0.88 21.07 7.39
N ILE A 212 -0.29 22.04 6.68
CA ILE A 212 -0.47 22.19 5.23
C ILE A 212 -0.01 20.92 4.50
N LEU A 213 1.18 20.39 4.85
CA LEU A 213 1.70 19.17 4.24
C LEU A 213 0.79 17.97 4.51
N MET A 214 0.28 17.82 5.73
CA MET A 214 -0.65 16.76 6.10
C MET A 214 -1.92 16.80 5.23
N PHE A 215 -2.54 17.98 5.05
CA PHE A 215 -3.74 18.12 4.22
C PHE A 215 -3.45 17.88 2.74
N LEU A 216 -2.32 18.38 2.21
CA LEU A 216 -1.93 18.15 0.83
C LEU A 216 -1.65 16.69 0.53
N VAL A 217 -0.93 16.00 1.41
CA VAL A 217 -0.67 14.56 1.28
C VAL A 217 -1.97 13.78 1.42
N PHE A 218 -2.83 14.15 2.37
CA PHE A 218 -4.13 13.49 2.56
C PHE A 218 -4.97 13.58 1.29
N TYR A 219 -5.18 14.80 0.77
CA TYR A 219 -5.99 15.02 -0.42
C TYR A 219 -5.36 14.40 -1.66
N GLY A 220 -4.06 14.64 -1.90
CA GLY A 220 -3.35 14.10 -3.06
C GLY A 220 -3.35 12.57 -3.08
N MET A 221 -3.11 11.91 -1.94
CA MET A 221 -3.04 10.46 -1.87
C MET A 221 -4.42 9.79 -1.75
N PHE A 222 -5.21 10.12 -0.72
CA PHE A 222 -6.45 9.39 -0.44
C PHE A 222 -7.62 9.81 -1.31
N HIS A 223 -7.68 11.09 -1.70
CA HIS A 223 -8.71 11.55 -2.62
C HIS A 223 -8.28 11.35 -4.07
N CYS A 224 -7.29 12.10 -4.55
CA CYS A 224 -7.00 12.19 -5.98
C CYS A 224 -6.37 10.90 -6.53
N TRP A 225 -5.30 10.40 -5.90
CA TRP A 225 -4.58 9.22 -6.39
C TRP A 225 -5.45 7.96 -6.33
N LEU A 226 -6.05 7.63 -5.18
CA LEU A 226 -6.90 6.45 -5.07
C LEU A 226 -8.13 6.53 -6.00
N ASN A 227 -8.76 7.70 -6.16
CA ASN A 227 -9.88 7.83 -7.11
C ASN A 227 -9.44 7.73 -8.57
N ALA A 228 -8.26 8.23 -8.94
CA ALA A 228 -7.72 8.07 -10.28
C ALA A 228 -7.53 6.58 -10.61
N PHE A 229 -6.90 5.82 -9.71
CA PHE A 229 -6.74 4.37 -9.87
C PHE A 229 -8.08 3.63 -9.82
N ALA A 230 -9.01 4.04 -8.96
CA ALA A 230 -10.34 3.45 -8.89
C ALA A 230 -11.10 3.61 -10.21
N GLU A 231 -11.10 4.80 -10.81
CA GLU A 231 -11.77 5.03 -12.09
C GLU A 231 -11.07 4.28 -13.23
N MET A 232 -9.73 4.29 -13.30
CA MET A 232 -8.98 3.54 -14.32
C MET A 232 -9.25 2.04 -14.27
N LEU A 233 -9.39 1.48 -13.07
CA LEU A 233 -9.65 0.05 -12.87
C LEU A 233 -11.15 -0.28 -12.86
N GLN A 234 -12.03 0.69 -13.06
CA GLN A 234 -13.48 0.54 -12.91
C GLN A 234 -13.90 0.01 -11.53
N PHE A 235 -13.15 0.35 -10.48
CA PHE A 235 -13.47 0.01 -9.10
C PHE A 235 -14.58 0.93 -8.58
N GLY A 236 -15.70 0.33 -8.19
CA GLY A 236 -16.92 1.03 -7.78
C GLY A 236 -16.97 1.40 -6.29
N ASP A 237 -16.20 0.72 -5.43
CA ASP A 237 -16.15 1.01 -4.01
C ASP A 237 -15.12 2.11 -3.73
N ARG A 238 -15.59 3.34 -3.49
CA ARG A 238 -14.70 4.52 -3.43
C ARG A 238 -14.67 5.20 -2.06
N MET A 239 -15.19 4.54 -1.04
CA MET A 239 -15.13 5.03 0.33
C MET A 239 -13.76 4.71 0.94
N PHE A 240 -12.74 5.48 0.56
CA PHE A 240 -11.37 5.31 1.08
C PHE A 240 -11.17 5.98 2.44
N TYR A 241 -11.99 6.98 2.76
CA TYR A 241 -12.02 7.73 4.00
C TYR A 241 -13.46 8.27 4.22
N ASP A 242 -13.75 8.64 5.46
CA ASP A 242 -15.02 9.24 5.90
C ASP A 242 -14.73 10.62 6.53
N ASP A 243 -15.75 11.31 7.07
CA ASP A 243 -15.66 12.65 7.66
C ASP A 243 -14.84 12.69 8.98
N TRP A 244 -13.55 12.37 8.88
CA TRP A 244 -12.62 12.22 10.01
C TRP A 244 -12.38 13.54 10.75
N TRP A 245 -12.54 14.68 10.07
CA TRP A 245 -12.42 16.02 10.66
C TRP A 245 -13.56 16.35 11.64
N ASN A 246 -14.71 15.67 11.53
CA ASN A 246 -15.86 15.81 12.43
C ASN A 246 -15.83 14.81 13.60
N CYS A 247 -14.71 14.12 13.83
CA CYS A 247 -14.61 13.11 14.88
C CYS A 247 -14.45 13.74 16.27
N THR A 248 -15.30 13.32 17.21
CA THR A 248 -15.24 13.73 18.62
C THR A 248 -14.40 12.78 19.49
N SER A 249 -14.01 11.62 18.96
CA SER A 249 -13.20 10.63 19.66
C SER A 249 -12.09 10.08 18.78
N PHE A 250 -10.96 9.73 19.40
CA PHE A 250 -9.83 9.10 18.70
C PHE A 250 -10.22 7.77 18.06
N ALA A 251 -11.10 6.99 18.69
CA ALA A 251 -11.59 5.74 18.14
C ALA A 251 -12.33 5.96 16.80
N LYS A 252 -13.13 7.02 16.67
CA LYS A 252 -13.80 7.35 15.40
C LYS A 252 -12.80 7.85 14.35
N TYR A 253 -11.82 8.66 14.76
CA TYR A 253 -10.76 9.17 13.88
C TYR A 253 -9.99 8.04 13.19
N TYR A 254 -9.51 7.04 13.93
CA TYR A 254 -8.74 5.93 13.35
C TYR A 254 -9.54 5.06 12.37
N ARG A 255 -10.87 5.03 12.49
CA ARG A 255 -11.76 4.27 11.60
C ARG A 255 -12.15 5.02 10.33
N SER A 256 -12.01 6.35 10.32
CA SER A 256 -12.49 7.24 9.26
C SER A 256 -11.37 7.85 8.42
N TRP A 257 -10.17 8.04 8.99
CA TRP A 257 -9.06 8.70 8.29
C TRP A 257 -8.57 7.91 7.06
N ASN A 258 -8.28 6.62 7.24
CA ASN A 258 -7.80 5.74 6.17
C ASN A 258 -8.49 4.38 6.31
N MET A 259 -9.68 4.29 5.72
CA MET A 259 -10.52 3.11 5.79
C MET A 259 -9.85 1.91 5.11
N VAL A 260 -9.07 2.13 4.04
CA VAL A 260 -8.38 1.05 3.31
C VAL A 260 -7.43 0.26 4.21
N VAL A 261 -6.64 0.94 5.05
CA VAL A 261 -5.73 0.28 6.01
C VAL A 261 -6.50 -0.20 7.23
N TYR A 262 -7.48 0.59 7.71
CA TYR A 262 -8.30 0.18 8.85
C TYR A 262 -9.02 -1.14 8.59
N ASP A 263 -9.66 -1.31 7.43
CA ASP A 263 -10.38 -2.52 7.05
C ASP A 263 -9.46 -3.74 6.99
N TRP A 264 -8.23 -3.56 6.51
CA TRP A 264 -7.22 -4.62 6.49
C TRP A 264 -6.81 -5.04 7.91
N LEU A 265 -6.48 -4.06 8.78
CA LEU A 265 -6.11 -4.31 10.18
C LEU A 265 -7.26 -4.99 10.93
N TYR A 266 -8.49 -4.52 10.71
CA TYR A 266 -9.66 -5.08 11.36
C TYR A 266 -9.93 -6.52 10.88
N SER A 267 -9.88 -6.76 9.57
CA SER A 267 -10.27 -8.04 8.98
C SER A 267 -9.25 -9.17 9.19
N TYR A 268 -7.95 -8.83 9.15
CA TYR A 268 -6.86 -9.81 9.14
C TYR A 268 -6.01 -9.83 10.41
N ILE A 269 -6.06 -8.78 11.24
CA ILE A 269 -5.37 -8.78 12.54
C ILE A 269 -6.39 -8.91 13.66
N TYR A 270 -7.29 -7.93 13.81
CA TYR A 270 -8.18 -7.89 14.96
C TYR A 270 -9.13 -9.09 15.00
N ARG A 271 -9.83 -9.36 13.89
CA ARG A 271 -10.79 -10.48 13.81
C ARG A 271 -10.11 -11.85 13.93
N ASP A 272 -8.93 -12.01 13.34
CA ASP A 272 -8.20 -13.27 13.36
C ASP A 272 -7.55 -13.58 14.72
N MET A 273 -7.19 -12.56 15.52
CA MET A 273 -6.70 -12.76 16.89
C MET A 273 -7.84 -12.94 17.90
N TYR A 274 -9.03 -12.44 17.59
CA TYR A 274 -10.19 -12.53 18.48
C TYR A 274 -10.94 -13.87 18.35
N LEU A 275 -10.97 -14.45 17.15
CA LEU A 275 -11.56 -15.77 16.87
C LEU A 275 -10.62 -16.91 17.26
#